data_AF-A0A958P0B4-F1
#
_entry.id   AF-A0A958P0B4-F1
#
_cell.length_a   1.000
_cell.length_b   1.000
_cell.length_c   1.000
_cell.angle_alpha   90.00
_cell.angle_beta   90.00
_cell.angle_gamma   90.00
#
_symmetry.space_group_name_H-M   'P 1'
#
loop_
_entity.id
_entity.type
_entity.pdbx_description
1 polymer ?
#
loop_
_entity_poly.entity_id
_entity_poly.type
_entity_poly.pdbx_seq_one_letter_code
_entity_poly.pdbx_strand_id
1 'polypeptide(L)'
;MKKLYVVDVSSFFFRAFYAIPHLTSPKGMPTNALYGFLSMTIKLLREIKPDYIAYCFDRKDGSFRLDLYDAYKANRGEMPEDLVPQVPYVKELTDLLGIPRFEKKGYEADDLIGSLVRKGLEEQMEVVIVSGDKDFAQLIGPHVSMLDTMKNISYDEKTALEKWGVRPDQMIDYLALVGDSSDNVPGVKGVGPKGAQKLLADYGTLEGIYENIENISAKGTKAKLKESQDMAYLSKELVTIVTDVELISGIEDLKLKEIQREKLHQILEELGFKSFERTLLGVGSETKSKDLKTATEESKTIGRKKSTNAESATGLIAETDVQEKSLSLEELHQRVSPYSEIWGFLTERGFFLGYGNDVLKIEAEPEDIGQVLSRKILQWKGFDVKETWKYLKIHDQHCGWDSMLAAYVVRAGNISEVESLFEQYLGRKLPELPSLQQIYAIHRELEQALKEKLEGVSGIDVFQKFELPTVPVLCALEQKGIIVDAKELERQSRSLGEDLENLQKKIYHSAGQEFNIGSPKQLSKILFEDLKLPPGKKTKTGFSTNNDVLEKLKSEHEIIPLIIDYRELSKLKSTYVDAL
;
A
#
# COMPACT_ATOMS: atom_id res chain seq x y z
N MET A 1 -22.03 -16.24 8.66
CA MET A 1 -22.06 -15.26 9.76
C MET A 1 -21.77 -13.90 9.15
N LYS A 2 -22.51 -12.85 9.50
CA LYS A 2 -22.25 -11.51 8.94
C LYS A 2 -20.95 -10.95 9.51
N LYS A 3 -20.24 -10.12 8.73
CA LYS A 3 -18.95 -9.56 9.13
C LYS A 3 -19.01 -8.05 9.35
N LEU A 4 -18.43 -7.59 10.45
CA LEU A 4 -18.22 -6.18 10.75
C LEU A 4 -16.74 -5.83 10.59
N TYR A 5 -16.43 -4.83 9.77
CA TYR A 5 -15.08 -4.28 9.62
C TYR A 5 -15.00 -2.93 10.32
N VAL A 6 -14.12 -2.81 11.31
CA VAL A 6 -13.92 -1.56 12.04
C VAL A 6 -12.53 -1.04 11.74
N VAL A 7 -12.44 0.15 11.15
CA VAL A 7 -11.19 0.68 10.58
C VAL A 7 -10.68 1.84 11.42
N ASP A 8 -9.40 1.74 11.77
CA ASP A 8 -8.62 2.83 12.35
C ASP A 8 -8.12 3.76 11.23
N VAL A 9 -8.76 4.92 11.11
CA VAL A 9 -8.46 5.86 10.02
C VAL A 9 -7.14 6.58 10.23
N SER A 10 -6.76 6.86 11.48
CA SER A 10 -5.48 7.52 11.81
C SER A 10 -4.32 6.68 11.27
N SER A 11 -4.36 5.37 11.51
CA SER A 11 -3.39 4.42 10.99
C SER A 11 -3.33 4.43 9.44
N PHE A 12 -4.46 4.39 8.75
CA PHE A 12 -4.48 4.47 7.27
C PHE A 12 -3.91 5.80 6.76
N PHE A 13 -4.31 6.91 7.38
CA PHE A 13 -4.00 8.23 6.88
C PHE A 13 -2.53 8.61 7.06
N PHE A 14 -1.95 8.35 8.24
CA PHE A 14 -0.51 8.58 8.47
C PHE A 14 0.36 7.64 7.63
N ARG A 15 -0.05 6.37 7.47
CA ARG A 15 0.69 5.43 6.59
C ARG A 15 0.70 5.89 5.14
N ALA A 16 -0.45 6.34 4.62
CA ALA A 16 -0.54 6.88 3.27
C ALA A 16 0.42 8.06 3.06
N PHE A 17 0.49 8.97 4.03
CA PHE A 17 1.38 10.14 3.96
C PHE A 17 2.86 9.77 3.82
N TYR A 18 3.35 8.79 4.59
CA TYR A 18 4.76 8.39 4.58
C TYR A 18 5.11 7.42 3.44
N ALA A 19 4.14 6.64 2.96
CA ALA A 19 4.38 5.64 1.91
C ALA A 19 4.32 6.25 0.50
N ILE A 20 3.46 7.25 0.29
CA ILE A 20 3.22 7.80 -1.04
C ILE A 20 4.11 9.03 -1.27
N PRO A 21 4.85 9.08 -2.39
CA PRO A 21 5.61 10.26 -2.77
C PRO A 21 4.75 11.53 -2.75
N HIS A 22 5.38 12.69 -2.58
CA HIS A 22 4.66 13.95 -2.54
C HIS A 22 3.84 14.17 -3.83
N LEU A 23 2.55 14.41 -3.66
CA LEU A 23 1.58 14.71 -4.72
C LEU A 23 0.89 16.02 -4.38
N THR A 24 0.44 16.75 -5.41
CA THR A 24 -0.29 18.02 -5.24
C THR A 24 -1.53 18.06 -6.12
N SER A 25 -2.57 18.70 -5.62
CA SER A 25 -3.78 19.05 -6.39
C SER A 25 -3.47 20.16 -7.41
N PRO A 26 -4.38 20.43 -8.38
CA PRO A 26 -4.22 21.54 -9.33
C PRO A 26 -4.07 22.92 -8.66
N LYS A 27 -4.57 23.09 -7.43
CA LYS A 27 -4.43 24.31 -6.63
C LYS A 27 -3.15 24.35 -5.77
N GLY A 28 -2.28 23.34 -5.89
CA GLY A 28 -1.00 23.26 -5.18
C GLY A 28 -1.07 22.72 -3.74
N MET A 29 -2.24 22.24 -3.30
CA MET A 29 -2.40 21.63 -1.97
C MET A 29 -1.88 20.18 -1.99
N PRO A 30 -1.10 19.72 -0.99
CA PRO A 30 -0.62 18.35 -0.92
C PRO A 30 -1.75 17.32 -0.85
N THR A 31 -1.64 16.21 -1.59
CA THR A 31 -2.72 15.20 -1.73
C THR A 31 -2.26 13.75 -1.58
N ASN A 32 -1.00 13.50 -1.25
CA ASN A 32 -0.43 12.16 -1.15
C ASN A 32 -1.14 11.27 -0.12
N ALA A 33 -1.49 11.81 1.05
CA ALA A 33 -2.19 11.05 2.09
C ALA A 33 -3.64 10.74 1.67
N LEU A 34 -4.31 11.69 1.02
CA LEU A 34 -5.67 11.49 0.48
C LEU A 34 -5.70 10.43 -0.61
N TYR A 35 -4.71 10.43 -1.51
CA TYR A 35 -4.60 9.44 -2.58
C TYR A 35 -4.46 8.02 -2.00
N GLY A 36 -3.58 7.86 -1.01
CA GLY A 36 -3.36 6.55 -0.38
C GLY A 36 -4.57 6.10 0.43
N PHE A 37 -5.18 7.01 1.19
CA PHE A 37 -6.40 6.74 1.94
C PHE A 37 -7.54 6.24 1.02
N LEU A 38 -7.79 6.92 -0.10
CA LEU A 38 -8.79 6.50 -1.09
C LEU A 38 -8.42 5.15 -1.73
N SER A 39 -7.17 4.97 -2.13
CA SER A 39 -6.69 3.69 -2.70
C SER A 39 -6.95 2.52 -1.76
N MET A 40 -6.57 2.67 -0.49
CA MET A 40 -6.76 1.63 0.53
C MET A 40 -8.24 1.38 0.82
N THR A 41 -9.04 2.44 0.91
CA THR A 41 -10.49 2.34 1.12
C THR A 41 -11.18 1.61 -0.04
N ILE A 42 -10.87 1.98 -1.28
CA ILE A 42 -11.42 1.33 -2.48
C ILE A 42 -11.01 -0.15 -2.53
N LYS A 43 -9.72 -0.44 -2.28
CA LYS A 43 -9.21 -1.81 -2.22
C LYS A 43 -9.98 -2.63 -1.18
N LEU A 44 -10.13 -2.09 0.03
CA LEU A 44 -10.86 -2.72 1.13
C LEU A 44 -12.30 -3.04 0.72
N LEU A 45 -13.05 -2.05 0.21
CA LEU A 45 -14.45 -2.23 -0.19
C LEU A 45 -14.60 -3.26 -1.33
N ARG A 46 -13.68 -3.25 -2.30
CA ARG A 46 -13.74 -4.12 -3.48
C ARG A 46 -13.39 -5.58 -3.17
N GLU A 47 -12.33 -5.79 -2.39
CA GLU A 47 -11.81 -7.13 -2.09
C GLU A 47 -12.62 -7.80 -0.98
N ILE A 48 -12.99 -7.06 0.05
CA ILE A 48 -13.60 -7.61 1.25
C ILE A 48 -15.14 -7.67 1.14
N LYS A 49 -15.77 -6.71 0.45
CA LYS A 49 -17.22 -6.56 0.32
C LYS A 49 -17.94 -6.72 1.68
N PRO A 50 -17.67 -5.81 2.64
CA PRO A 50 -18.14 -5.96 4.02
C PRO A 50 -19.67 -5.88 4.12
N ASP A 51 -20.27 -6.72 4.98
CA ASP A 51 -21.70 -6.59 5.33
C ASP A 51 -21.96 -5.29 6.13
N TYR A 52 -21.03 -4.96 7.03
CA TYR A 52 -21.02 -3.75 7.84
C TYR A 52 -19.60 -3.19 7.94
N ILE A 53 -19.48 -1.86 7.96
CA ILE A 53 -18.21 -1.16 8.04
C ILE A 53 -18.34 0.11 8.88
N ALA A 54 -17.30 0.42 9.66
CA ALA A 54 -17.23 1.65 10.44
C ALA A 54 -15.83 2.25 10.42
N TYR A 55 -15.72 3.55 10.20
CA TYR A 55 -14.46 4.29 10.25
C TYR A 55 -14.38 5.11 11.54
N CYS A 56 -13.39 4.85 12.37
CA CYS A 56 -13.19 5.55 13.64
C CYS A 56 -12.08 6.60 13.49
N PHE A 57 -12.36 7.82 13.95
CA PHE A 57 -11.47 8.97 13.83
C PHE A 57 -11.06 9.50 15.19
N ASP A 58 -9.77 9.83 15.32
CA ASP A 58 -9.29 10.62 16.44
C ASP A 58 -9.77 12.07 16.35
N ARG A 59 -9.90 12.68 17.52
CA ARG A 59 -10.16 14.10 17.65
C ARG A 59 -8.96 14.83 18.22
N LYS A 60 -8.89 16.14 17.93
CA LYS A 60 -7.77 17.01 18.34
C LYS A 60 -7.83 17.42 19.82
N ASP A 61 -9.00 17.32 20.45
CA ASP A 61 -9.26 17.74 21.83
C ASP A 61 -8.76 16.75 22.88
N GLY A 62 -8.11 15.65 22.46
CA GLY A 62 -7.58 14.63 23.37
C GLY A 62 -8.65 13.75 23.99
N SER A 63 -8.23 12.92 24.94
CA SER A 63 -9.08 11.97 25.66
C SER A 63 -8.98 12.16 27.17
N PHE A 64 -9.86 11.49 27.92
CA PHE A 64 -9.80 11.45 29.39
C PHE A 64 -8.43 10.98 29.93
N ARG A 65 -7.61 10.31 29.10
CA ARG A 65 -6.26 9.85 29.46
C ARG A 65 -5.31 11.01 29.77
N LEU A 66 -5.50 12.18 29.16
CA LEU A 66 -4.72 13.37 29.51
C LEU A 66 -5.05 13.88 30.93
N ASP A 67 -6.30 13.73 31.37
CA ASP A 67 -6.69 14.08 32.74
C ASP A 67 -6.12 13.07 33.76
N LEU A 68 -5.88 11.82 33.34
CA LEU A 68 -5.25 10.78 34.15
C LEU A 68 -3.72 10.92 34.22
N TYR A 69 -3.08 11.34 33.12
CA TYR A 69 -1.63 11.46 33.04
C TYR A 69 -1.21 12.54 32.05
N ASP A 70 -0.76 13.68 32.57
CA ASP A 70 -0.38 14.86 31.78
C ASP A 70 0.66 14.58 30.68
N ALA A 71 1.53 13.59 30.89
CA ALA A 71 2.58 13.26 29.93
C ALA A 71 2.12 12.28 28.83
N TYR A 72 0.90 11.76 28.89
CA TYR A 72 0.37 10.84 27.88
C TYR A 72 0.37 11.48 26.48
N LYS A 73 0.97 10.79 25.50
CA LYS A 73 1.19 11.26 24.12
C LYS A 73 1.93 12.61 23.99
N ALA A 74 2.53 13.13 25.07
CA ALA A 74 3.19 14.44 25.07
C ALA A 74 4.44 14.52 24.19
N ASN A 75 5.04 13.37 23.85
CA ASN A 75 6.17 13.26 22.95
C ASN A 75 5.78 13.04 21.47
N ARG A 76 4.48 12.95 21.15
CA ARG A 76 4.03 12.91 19.74
C ARG A 76 4.34 14.27 19.11
N GLY A 77 5.13 14.25 18.04
CA GLY A 77 5.45 15.45 17.28
C GLY A 77 4.20 16.09 16.67
N GLU A 78 4.28 17.38 16.35
CA GLU A 78 3.20 18.06 15.64
C GLU A 78 2.95 17.39 14.28
N MET A 79 1.69 17.38 13.87
CA MET A 79 1.29 16.87 12.56
C MET A 79 2.04 17.63 11.46
N PRO A 80 2.65 16.94 10.47
CA PRO A 80 3.38 17.61 9.39
C PRO A 80 2.55 18.69 8.70
N GLU A 81 3.15 19.83 8.37
CA GLU A 81 2.45 20.97 7.74
C GLU A 81 1.70 20.56 6.46
N ASP A 82 2.27 19.65 5.67
CA ASP A 82 1.66 19.12 4.44
C ASP A 82 0.47 18.16 4.70
N LEU A 83 0.37 17.59 5.90
CA LEU A 83 -0.69 16.64 6.27
C LEU A 83 -1.92 17.33 6.86
N VAL A 84 -1.71 18.42 7.61
CA VAL A 84 -2.78 19.21 8.23
C VAL A 84 -3.90 19.61 7.25
N PRO A 85 -3.63 20.16 6.04
CA PRO A 85 -4.69 20.56 5.11
C PRO A 85 -5.47 19.37 4.54
N GLN A 86 -4.93 18.15 4.60
CA GLN A 86 -5.57 16.94 4.07
C GLN A 86 -6.62 16.37 5.03
N VAL A 87 -6.50 16.56 6.34
CA VAL A 87 -7.41 15.95 7.35
C VAL A 87 -8.90 16.21 7.11
N PRO A 88 -9.36 17.45 6.80
CA PRO A 88 -10.79 17.70 6.58
C PRO A 88 -11.37 16.88 5.42
N TYR A 89 -10.59 16.72 4.34
CA TYR A 89 -11.00 15.97 3.16
C TYR A 89 -11.16 14.47 3.44
N VAL A 90 -10.39 13.88 4.36
CA VAL A 90 -10.55 12.45 4.73
C VAL A 90 -11.95 12.18 5.27
N LYS A 91 -12.40 13.04 6.19
CA LYS A 91 -13.72 12.92 6.80
C LYS A 91 -14.80 13.12 5.76
N GLU A 92 -14.67 14.15 4.94
CA GLU A 92 -15.63 14.46 3.89
C GLU A 92 -15.74 13.34 2.86
N LEU A 93 -14.62 12.82 2.36
CA LEU A 93 -14.59 11.69 1.43
C LEU A 93 -15.23 10.44 2.03
N THR A 94 -15.03 10.18 3.32
CA THR A 94 -15.65 9.03 4.02
C THR A 94 -17.18 9.09 3.95
N ASP A 95 -17.77 10.26 4.19
CA ASP A 95 -19.23 10.45 4.14
C ASP A 95 -19.78 10.38 2.74
N LEU A 96 -19.01 10.89 1.78
CA LEU A 96 -19.38 10.85 0.37
C LEU A 96 -19.32 9.43 -0.20
N LEU A 97 -18.44 8.58 0.34
CA LEU A 97 -18.39 7.14 0.06
C LEU A 97 -19.51 6.35 0.76
N GLY A 98 -20.32 7.00 1.60
CA GLY A 98 -21.40 6.35 2.34
C GLY A 98 -20.92 5.49 3.51
N ILE A 99 -19.66 5.64 3.95
CA ILE A 99 -19.09 4.86 5.04
C ILE A 99 -19.53 5.48 6.38
N PRO A 100 -20.16 4.73 7.29
CA PRO A 100 -20.44 5.21 8.65
C PRO A 100 -19.14 5.59 9.37
N ARG A 101 -19.03 6.85 9.80
CA ARG A 101 -17.88 7.33 10.57
C ARG A 101 -18.28 7.74 11.99
N PHE A 102 -17.36 7.54 12.94
CA PHE A 102 -17.55 7.89 14.34
C PHE A 102 -16.37 8.69 14.89
N GLU A 103 -16.71 9.71 15.68
CA GLU A 103 -15.81 10.47 16.53
C GLU A 103 -16.60 10.90 17.77
N LYS A 104 -16.00 10.87 18.96
CA LYS A 104 -16.70 11.27 20.19
C LYS A 104 -15.75 12.01 21.12
N LYS A 105 -16.20 13.17 21.62
CA LYS A 105 -15.41 13.99 22.54
C LYS A 105 -15.08 13.18 23.81
N GLY A 106 -13.84 13.28 24.25
CA GLY A 106 -13.34 12.61 25.45
C GLY A 106 -12.83 11.19 25.22
N TYR A 107 -13.02 10.61 24.04
CA TYR A 107 -12.61 9.25 23.69
C TYR A 107 -11.74 9.26 22.43
N GLU A 108 -10.88 8.25 22.31
CA GLU A 108 -10.00 8.04 21.15
C GLU A 108 -10.65 7.13 20.13
N ALA A 109 -10.10 7.08 18.91
CA ALA A 109 -10.58 6.14 17.88
C ALA A 109 -10.58 4.70 18.40
N ASP A 110 -9.58 4.35 19.22
CA ASP A 110 -9.39 3.01 19.77
C ASP A 110 -10.56 2.58 20.67
N ASP A 111 -11.05 3.50 21.51
CA ASP A 111 -12.22 3.29 22.38
C ASP A 111 -13.51 3.11 21.56
N LEU A 112 -13.61 3.82 20.44
CA LEU A 112 -14.75 3.68 19.54
C LEU A 112 -14.73 2.31 18.86
N ILE A 113 -13.54 1.88 18.44
CA ILE A 113 -13.32 0.56 17.85
C ILE A 113 -13.66 -0.54 18.86
N GLY A 114 -13.15 -0.46 20.09
CA GLY A 114 -13.45 -1.42 21.15
C GLY A 114 -14.95 -1.53 21.43
N SER A 115 -15.65 -0.40 21.43
CA SER A 115 -17.09 -0.37 21.66
C SER A 115 -17.90 -0.97 20.50
N LEU A 116 -17.48 -0.74 19.25
CA LEU A 116 -18.09 -1.35 18.07
C LEU A 116 -17.80 -2.86 17.98
N VAL A 117 -16.61 -3.30 18.39
CA VAL A 117 -16.27 -4.72 18.50
C VAL A 117 -17.22 -5.43 19.45
N ARG A 118 -17.42 -4.87 20.66
CA ARG A 118 -18.39 -5.38 21.62
C ARG A 118 -19.79 -5.48 21.02
N LYS A 119 -20.25 -4.44 20.31
CA LYS A 119 -21.56 -4.45 19.66
C LYS A 119 -21.69 -5.51 18.57
N GLY A 120 -20.66 -5.73 17.77
CA GLY A 120 -20.64 -6.81 16.78
C GLY A 120 -20.76 -8.20 17.43
N LEU A 121 -20.09 -8.41 18.56
CA LEU A 121 -20.16 -9.66 19.32
C LEU A 121 -21.54 -9.89 19.96
N GLU A 122 -22.17 -8.84 20.51
CA GLU A 122 -23.54 -8.87 21.04
C GLU A 122 -24.55 -9.33 19.96
N GLU A 123 -24.30 -8.97 18.70
CA GLU A 123 -25.09 -9.36 17.51
C GLU A 123 -24.62 -10.66 16.84
N GLN A 124 -23.74 -11.44 17.48
CA GLN A 124 -23.21 -12.71 16.96
C GLN A 124 -22.58 -12.57 15.57
N MET A 125 -21.71 -11.57 15.40
CA MET A 125 -20.97 -11.33 14.17
C MET A 125 -19.49 -11.70 14.31
N GLU A 126 -18.86 -11.93 13.16
CA GLU A 126 -17.41 -11.93 13.05
C GLU A 126 -16.94 -10.48 12.91
N VAL A 127 -15.99 -10.06 13.76
CA VAL A 127 -15.46 -8.70 13.74
C VAL A 127 -14.01 -8.71 13.26
N VAL A 128 -13.69 -7.82 12.34
CA VAL A 128 -12.33 -7.61 11.84
C VAL A 128 -11.91 -6.17 12.12
N ILE A 129 -10.93 -6.01 13.00
CA ILE A 129 -10.29 -4.72 13.27
C ILE A 129 -9.24 -4.48 12.20
N VAL A 130 -9.39 -3.42 11.42
CA VAL A 130 -8.46 -3.08 10.34
C VAL A 130 -7.47 -2.05 10.86
N SER A 131 -6.39 -2.53 11.47
CA SER A 131 -5.25 -1.74 11.91
C SER A 131 -4.01 -2.64 12.02
N GLY A 132 -2.84 -2.02 12.19
CA GLY A 132 -1.62 -2.73 12.60
C GLY A 132 -1.09 -2.24 13.94
N ASP A 133 -1.90 -1.49 14.69
CA ASP A 133 -1.57 -1.16 16.07
C ASP A 133 -1.68 -2.40 16.96
N LYS A 134 -0.66 -2.62 17.79
CA LYS A 134 -0.62 -3.76 18.72
C LYS A 134 -1.64 -3.60 19.84
N ASP A 135 -2.11 -2.38 20.13
CA ASP A 135 -3.00 -2.14 21.27
C ASP A 135 -4.35 -2.83 21.08
N PHE A 136 -4.80 -2.96 19.82
CA PHE A 136 -5.99 -3.74 19.46
C PHE A 136 -5.84 -5.25 19.68
N ALA A 137 -4.63 -5.77 19.90
CA ALA A 137 -4.46 -7.18 20.21
C ALA A 137 -5.18 -7.58 21.51
N GLN A 138 -5.49 -6.63 22.40
CA GLN A 138 -6.29 -6.86 23.61
C GLN A 138 -7.76 -7.22 23.32
N LEU A 139 -8.25 -6.96 22.09
CA LEU A 139 -9.63 -7.23 21.69
C LEU A 139 -9.78 -8.53 20.88
N ILE A 140 -8.67 -9.18 20.50
CA ILE A 140 -8.68 -10.42 19.72
C ILE A 140 -9.31 -11.55 20.53
N GLY A 141 -10.13 -12.38 19.89
CA GLY A 141 -10.80 -13.51 20.51
C GLY A 141 -11.46 -14.42 19.48
N PRO A 142 -12.32 -15.37 19.88
CA PRO A 142 -12.85 -16.39 18.99
C PRO A 142 -13.59 -15.88 17.74
N HIS A 143 -14.21 -14.69 17.83
CA HIS A 143 -14.95 -14.03 16.75
C HIS A 143 -14.39 -12.63 16.41
N VAL A 144 -13.18 -12.32 16.87
CA VAL A 144 -12.51 -11.03 16.64
C VAL A 144 -11.11 -11.28 16.14
N SER A 145 -10.81 -10.75 14.95
CA SER A 145 -9.47 -10.78 14.36
C SER A 145 -9.00 -9.38 14.03
N MET A 146 -7.68 -9.20 13.88
CA MET A 146 -7.08 -7.95 13.44
C MET A 146 -6.39 -8.14 12.09
N LEU A 147 -6.65 -7.26 11.12
CA LEU A 147 -6.08 -7.28 9.78
C LEU A 147 -5.13 -6.10 9.57
N ASP A 148 -3.83 -6.38 9.44
CA ASP A 148 -2.84 -5.41 8.97
C ASP A 148 -2.78 -5.44 7.44
N THR A 149 -3.58 -4.58 6.80
CA THR A 149 -3.73 -4.49 5.34
C THR A 149 -2.43 -4.15 4.60
N MET A 150 -1.42 -3.61 5.30
CA MET A 150 -0.13 -3.28 4.70
C MET A 150 0.75 -4.51 4.49
N LYS A 151 0.83 -5.36 5.52
CA LYS A 151 1.59 -6.62 5.45
C LYS A 151 0.76 -7.75 4.86
N ASN A 152 -0.54 -7.52 4.70
CA ASN A 152 -1.52 -8.54 4.33
C ASN A 152 -1.49 -9.72 5.33
N ILE A 153 -1.41 -9.40 6.62
CA ILE A 153 -1.36 -10.38 7.72
C ILE A 153 -2.62 -10.22 8.57
N SER A 154 -3.25 -11.35 8.88
CA SER A 154 -4.35 -11.43 9.84
C SER A 154 -3.84 -12.02 11.16
N TYR A 155 -4.27 -11.41 12.26
CA TYR A 155 -3.98 -11.85 13.62
C TYR A 155 -5.27 -12.39 14.27
N ASP A 156 -5.24 -13.68 14.60
CA ASP A 156 -6.16 -14.41 15.47
C ASP A 156 -5.47 -14.70 16.82
N GLU A 157 -6.15 -15.38 17.74
CA GLU A 157 -5.59 -15.66 19.08
C GLU A 157 -4.23 -16.38 19.04
N LYS A 158 -4.05 -17.29 18.08
CA LYS A 158 -2.84 -18.09 17.92
C LYS A 158 -1.68 -17.24 17.39
N THR A 159 -1.91 -16.55 16.29
CA THR A 159 -0.90 -15.70 15.64
C THR A 159 -0.57 -14.46 16.48
N ALA A 160 -1.52 -13.97 17.28
CA ALA A 160 -1.27 -12.95 18.30
C ALA A 160 -0.29 -13.44 19.37
N LEU A 161 -0.51 -14.64 19.91
CA LEU A 161 0.40 -15.26 20.87
C LEU A 161 1.80 -15.46 20.29
N GLU A 162 1.90 -15.95 19.05
CA GLU A 162 3.18 -16.13 18.35
C GLU A 162 3.91 -14.79 18.14
N LYS A 163 3.16 -13.71 17.86
CA LYS A 163 3.72 -12.39 17.57
C LYS A 163 4.19 -11.65 18.83
N TRP A 164 3.37 -11.60 19.87
CA TRP A 164 3.61 -10.79 21.07
C TRP A 164 4.08 -11.60 22.28
N GLY A 165 4.02 -12.94 22.22
CA GLY A 165 4.45 -13.84 23.29
C GLY A 165 3.53 -13.85 24.52
N VAL A 166 2.38 -13.19 24.43
CA VAL A 166 1.31 -13.17 25.44
C VAL A 166 -0.03 -13.40 24.74
N ARG A 167 -0.99 -13.97 25.46
CA ARG A 167 -2.35 -14.15 24.93
C ARG A 167 -3.10 -12.81 24.84
N PRO A 168 -4.11 -12.67 23.97
CA PRO A 168 -4.94 -11.46 23.90
C PRO A 168 -5.49 -10.97 25.25
N ASP A 169 -5.96 -11.89 26.10
CA ASP A 169 -6.48 -11.58 27.44
C ASP A 169 -5.42 -11.02 28.41
N GLN A 170 -4.13 -11.19 28.09
CA GLN A 170 -3.00 -10.69 28.87
C GLN A 170 -2.38 -9.42 28.27
N MET A 171 -2.87 -8.94 27.12
CA MET A 171 -2.23 -7.86 26.38
C MET A 171 -2.23 -6.54 27.17
N ILE A 172 -3.32 -6.26 27.89
CA ILE A 172 -3.45 -5.08 28.76
C ILE A 172 -2.35 -5.09 29.83
N ASP A 173 -2.21 -6.22 30.53
CA ASP A 173 -1.21 -6.35 31.61
C ASP A 173 0.22 -6.33 31.04
N TYR A 174 0.42 -6.88 29.85
CA TYR A 174 1.69 -6.83 29.15
C TYR A 174 2.10 -5.38 28.83
N LEU A 175 1.19 -4.58 28.26
CA LEU A 175 1.43 -3.17 27.98
C LEU A 175 1.60 -2.36 29.26
N ALA A 176 0.86 -2.68 30.33
CA ALA A 176 1.02 -2.06 31.63
C ALA A 176 2.40 -2.29 32.26
N LEU A 177 3.02 -3.45 32.01
CA LEU A 177 4.36 -3.78 32.51
C LEU A 177 5.47 -3.18 31.64
N VAL A 178 5.34 -3.27 30.32
CA VAL A 178 6.38 -2.84 29.37
C VAL A 178 6.37 -1.32 29.16
N GLY A 179 5.19 -0.71 29.26
CA GLY A 179 4.94 0.66 28.83
C GLY A 179 4.89 0.79 27.30
N ASP A 180 4.69 2.03 26.86
CA ASP A 180 4.71 2.39 25.45
C ASP A 180 5.39 3.75 25.26
N SER A 181 6.57 3.74 24.65
CA SER A 181 7.28 4.98 24.35
C SER A 181 6.59 5.85 23.31
N SER A 182 5.79 5.30 22.40
CA SER A 182 5.05 6.06 21.38
C SER A 182 4.00 6.97 22.02
N ASP A 183 3.34 6.44 23.06
CA ASP A 183 2.24 7.12 23.76
C ASP A 183 2.66 7.64 25.14
N ASN A 184 3.95 7.58 25.42
CA ASN A 184 4.57 7.93 26.69
C ASN A 184 3.92 7.23 27.90
N VAL A 185 3.44 6.00 27.72
CA VAL A 185 2.94 5.15 28.81
C VAL A 185 4.15 4.64 29.61
N PRO A 186 4.23 4.89 30.92
CA PRO A 186 5.47 4.74 31.68
C PRO A 186 5.87 3.27 31.91
N GLY A 187 4.90 2.38 32.10
CA GLY A 187 5.13 0.98 32.45
C GLY A 187 5.88 0.78 33.77
N VAL A 188 6.46 -0.40 33.94
CA VAL A 188 7.36 -0.71 35.07
C VAL A 188 8.81 -0.49 34.64
N LYS A 189 9.47 0.50 35.25
CA LYS A 189 10.82 0.90 34.87
C LYS A 189 11.80 -0.27 34.95
N GLY A 190 12.37 -0.62 33.79
CA GLY A 190 13.37 -1.68 33.67
C GLY A 190 12.79 -3.10 33.62
N VAL A 191 11.49 -3.27 33.38
CA VAL A 191 10.86 -4.51 32.93
C VAL A 191 10.58 -4.40 31.43
N GLY A 192 11.32 -5.15 30.62
CA GLY A 192 11.11 -5.20 29.17
C GLY A 192 10.20 -6.35 28.73
N PRO A 193 9.94 -6.50 27.41
CA PRO A 193 9.05 -7.51 26.83
C PRO A 193 9.23 -8.94 27.38
N LYS A 194 10.47 -9.46 27.37
CA LYS A 194 10.76 -10.82 27.87
C LYS A 194 10.50 -10.97 29.37
N GLY A 195 10.70 -9.91 30.14
CA GLY A 195 10.43 -9.88 31.57
C GLY A 195 8.92 -9.94 31.83
N ALA A 196 8.15 -9.12 31.13
CA ALA A 196 6.69 -9.09 31.23
C ALA A 196 6.07 -10.42 30.80
N GLN A 197 6.49 -10.98 29.65
CA GLN A 197 6.05 -12.29 29.17
C GLN A 197 6.24 -13.39 30.22
N LYS A 198 7.42 -13.44 30.84
CA LYS A 198 7.70 -14.43 31.89
C LYS A 198 6.81 -14.23 33.11
N LEU A 199 6.67 -12.98 33.59
CA LEU A 199 5.82 -12.67 34.74
C LEU A 199 4.36 -13.06 34.48
N LEU A 200 3.83 -12.79 33.29
CA LEU A 200 2.46 -13.14 32.92
C LEU A 200 2.26 -14.63 32.65
N ALA A 201 3.30 -15.33 32.20
CA ALA A 201 3.27 -16.79 32.12
C ALA A 201 3.20 -17.44 33.52
N ASP A 202 3.95 -16.89 34.48
CA ASP A 202 4.03 -17.44 35.84
C ASP A 202 2.81 -17.06 36.71
N TYR A 203 2.28 -15.84 36.57
CA TYR A 203 1.28 -15.27 37.49
C TYR A 203 -0.04 -14.85 36.84
N GLY A 204 -0.18 -14.96 35.52
CA GLY A 204 -1.43 -14.73 34.80
C GLY A 204 -1.73 -13.26 34.51
N THR A 205 -1.92 -12.44 35.56
CA THR A 205 -2.36 -11.03 35.44
C THR A 205 -1.47 -10.07 36.22
N LEU A 206 -1.64 -8.75 36.00
CA LEU A 206 -0.93 -7.73 36.76
C LEU A 206 -1.22 -7.85 38.27
N GLU A 207 -2.48 -8.04 38.64
CA GLU A 207 -2.90 -8.24 40.03
C GLU A 207 -2.26 -9.52 40.60
N GLY A 208 -2.26 -10.62 39.84
CA GLY A 208 -1.63 -11.87 40.24
C GLY A 208 -0.14 -11.73 40.52
N ILE A 209 0.57 -10.88 39.76
CA ILE A 209 1.99 -10.55 39.99
C ILE A 209 2.16 -9.83 41.33
N TYR A 210 1.33 -8.83 41.64
CA TYR A 210 1.43 -8.03 42.86
C TYR A 210 0.99 -8.80 44.11
N GLU A 211 -0.04 -9.64 44.02
CA GLU A 211 -0.47 -10.55 45.09
C GLU A 211 0.63 -11.56 45.45
N ASN A 212 1.43 -11.99 44.45
CA ASN A 212 2.51 -12.95 44.61
C ASN A 212 3.90 -12.30 44.62
N ILE A 213 4.00 -10.98 44.85
CA ILE A 213 5.26 -10.24 44.71
C ILE A 213 6.37 -10.78 45.61
N GLU A 214 6.01 -11.39 46.73
CA GLU A 214 6.97 -11.99 47.65
C GLU A 214 7.65 -13.25 47.09
N ASN A 215 6.96 -13.98 46.21
CA ASN A 215 7.39 -15.25 45.61
C ASN A 215 8.31 -15.06 44.38
N ILE A 216 8.47 -13.82 43.90
CA ILE A 216 9.34 -13.51 42.76
C ILE A 216 10.82 -13.68 43.16
N SER A 217 11.46 -14.72 42.62
CA SER A 217 12.84 -15.12 42.95
C SER A 217 13.90 -14.09 42.54
N ALA A 218 13.66 -13.35 41.46
CA ALA A 218 14.57 -12.32 40.96
C ALA A 218 14.45 -11.04 41.81
N LYS A 219 15.33 -10.89 42.80
CA LYS A 219 15.36 -9.73 43.73
C LYS A 219 15.30 -8.37 43.02
N GLY A 220 16.01 -8.21 41.89
CA GLY A 220 16.01 -6.97 41.11
C GLY A 220 14.67 -6.67 40.44
N THR A 221 13.99 -7.67 39.89
CA THR A 221 12.65 -7.52 39.29
C THR A 221 11.62 -7.20 40.36
N LYS A 222 11.69 -7.90 41.50
CA LYS A 222 10.82 -7.65 42.66
C LYS A 222 10.93 -6.20 43.17
N ALA A 223 12.15 -5.67 43.28
CA ALA A 223 12.38 -4.29 43.69
C ALA A 223 11.75 -3.28 42.70
N LYS A 224 11.98 -3.46 41.39
CA LYS A 224 11.40 -2.61 40.33
C LYS A 224 9.88 -2.60 40.34
N LEU A 225 9.27 -3.78 40.47
CA LEU A 225 7.81 -3.92 40.52
C LEU A 225 7.22 -3.18 41.72
N LYS A 226 7.84 -3.29 42.90
CA LYS A 226 7.42 -2.55 44.10
C LYS A 226 7.58 -1.04 43.96
N GLU A 227 8.71 -0.59 43.41
CA GLU A 227 9.00 0.83 43.22
C GLU A 227 8.07 1.48 42.19
N SER A 228 7.64 0.76 41.16
CA SER A 228 6.79 1.26 40.08
C SER A 228 5.34 0.75 40.16
N GLN A 229 4.86 0.34 41.34
CA GLN A 229 3.52 -0.26 41.48
C GLN A 229 2.41 0.67 40.99
N ASP A 230 2.39 1.89 41.49
CA ASP A 230 1.37 2.88 41.11
C ASP A 230 1.43 3.19 39.61
N MET A 231 2.63 3.23 39.03
CA MET A 231 2.84 3.45 37.60
C MET A 231 2.37 2.27 36.74
N ALA A 232 2.47 1.03 37.24
CA ALA A 232 1.95 -0.14 36.54
C ALA A 232 0.42 -0.11 36.46
N TYR A 233 -0.26 0.21 37.57
CA TYR A 233 -1.72 0.35 37.59
C TYR A 233 -2.20 1.54 36.76
N LEU A 234 -1.51 2.69 36.84
CA LEU A 234 -1.80 3.83 35.96
C LEU A 234 -1.62 3.45 34.48
N SER A 235 -0.53 2.75 34.14
CA SER A 235 -0.29 2.29 32.77
C SER A 235 -1.38 1.33 32.30
N LYS A 236 -1.85 0.43 33.18
CA LYS A 236 -2.98 -0.46 32.90
C LYS A 236 -4.24 0.33 32.56
N GLU A 237 -4.56 1.37 33.32
CA GLU A 237 -5.70 2.24 33.04
C GLU A 237 -5.55 3.00 31.71
N LEU A 238 -4.35 3.53 31.43
CA LEU A 238 -4.05 4.25 30.19
C LEU A 238 -4.16 3.37 28.93
N VAL A 239 -3.71 2.12 28.96
CA VAL A 239 -3.68 1.24 27.77
C VAL A 239 -4.96 0.42 27.59
N THR A 240 -5.85 0.41 28.58
CA THR A 240 -7.12 -0.29 28.49
C THR A 240 -8.04 0.46 27.52
N ILE A 241 -8.49 -0.23 26.47
CA ILE A 241 -9.47 0.30 25.53
C ILE A 241 -10.87 0.25 26.16
N VAL A 242 -11.57 1.38 26.13
CA VAL A 242 -12.96 1.45 26.60
C VAL A 242 -13.88 0.78 25.58
N THR A 243 -14.81 -0.07 26.04
CA THR A 243 -15.67 -0.89 25.16
C THR A 243 -17.17 -0.65 25.34
N ASP A 244 -17.56 0.36 26.12
CA ASP A 244 -18.96 0.67 26.45
C ASP A 244 -19.38 2.08 25.99
N VAL A 245 -18.67 2.66 25.04
CA VAL A 245 -19.02 3.96 24.45
C VAL A 245 -20.28 3.81 23.59
N GLU A 246 -21.37 4.48 23.99
CA GLU A 246 -22.60 4.52 23.17
C GLU A 246 -22.38 5.32 21.88
N LEU A 247 -22.44 4.62 20.73
CA LEU A 247 -22.18 5.18 19.39
C LEU A 247 -23.32 4.98 18.40
N ILE A 248 -24.02 3.85 18.50
CA ILE A 248 -25.04 3.41 17.55
C ILE A 248 -26.31 3.03 18.30
N SER A 249 -27.45 3.17 17.63
CA SER A 249 -28.73 2.68 18.13
C SER A 249 -28.94 1.21 17.79
N GLY A 250 -28.31 0.74 16.71
CA GLY A 250 -28.30 -0.68 16.31
C GLY A 250 -27.31 -0.95 15.18
N ILE A 251 -27.08 -2.24 14.88
CA ILE A 251 -26.05 -2.66 13.90
C ILE A 251 -26.29 -2.13 12.49
N GLU A 252 -27.55 -1.85 12.15
CA GLU A 252 -27.95 -1.30 10.84
C GLU A 252 -27.36 0.10 10.58
N ASP A 253 -26.96 0.83 11.63
CA ASP A 253 -26.24 2.11 11.50
C ASP A 253 -24.85 1.93 10.86
N LEU A 254 -24.31 0.71 10.87
CA LEU A 254 -23.00 0.34 10.33
C LEU A 254 -23.06 -0.16 8.88
N LYS A 255 -24.24 -0.16 8.24
CA LYS A 255 -24.32 -0.52 6.82
C LYS A 255 -23.74 0.58 5.95
N LEU A 256 -23.05 0.16 4.89
CA LEU A 256 -22.61 1.06 3.84
C LEU A 256 -23.83 1.73 3.20
N LYS A 257 -23.82 3.06 3.17
CA LYS A 257 -24.87 3.89 2.57
C LYS A 257 -24.55 4.14 1.10
N GLU A 258 -25.53 4.68 0.37
CA GLU A 258 -25.32 5.07 -1.02
C GLU A 258 -24.26 6.17 -1.13
N ILE A 259 -23.40 6.04 -2.15
CA ILE A 259 -22.38 7.02 -2.48
C ILE A 259 -23.05 8.33 -2.93
N GLN A 260 -22.64 9.45 -2.35
CA GLN A 260 -23.11 10.80 -2.73
C GLN A 260 -22.41 11.27 -4.01
N ARG A 261 -22.83 10.71 -5.14
CA ARG A 261 -22.12 10.82 -6.43
C ARG A 261 -21.80 12.25 -6.87
N GLU A 262 -22.77 13.16 -6.84
CA GLU A 262 -22.59 14.53 -7.33
C GLU A 262 -21.56 15.33 -6.52
N LYS A 263 -21.61 15.23 -5.20
CA LYS A 263 -20.65 15.92 -4.31
C LYS A 263 -19.28 15.26 -4.35
N LEU A 264 -19.24 13.93 -4.46
CA LEU A 264 -17.98 13.19 -4.61
C LEU A 264 -17.26 13.59 -5.90
N HIS A 265 -17.99 13.77 -7.01
CA HIS A 265 -17.42 14.28 -8.26
C HIS A 265 -16.73 15.63 -8.06
N GLN A 266 -17.40 16.60 -7.44
CA GLN A 266 -16.86 17.94 -7.21
C GLN A 266 -15.55 17.92 -6.41
N ILE A 267 -15.49 17.11 -5.35
CA ILE A 267 -14.28 17.02 -4.51
C ILE A 267 -13.15 16.30 -5.24
N LEU A 268 -13.45 15.21 -5.96
CA LEU A 268 -12.42 14.49 -6.70
C LEU A 268 -11.85 15.35 -7.84
N GLU A 269 -12.69 16.16 -8.50
CA GLU A 269 -12.23 17.15 -9.48
C GLU A 269 -11.32 18.20 -8.83
N GLU A 270 -11.73 18.77 -7.68
CA GLU A 270 -10.93 19.75 -6.93
C GLU A 270 -9.56 19.19 -6.53
N LEU A 271 -9.51 17.93 -6.09
CA LEU A 271 -8.28 17.25 -5.67
C LEU A 271 -7.43 16.76 -6.85
N GLY A 272 -7.94 16.79 -8.08
CA GLY A 272 -7.27 16.27 -9.28
C GLY A 272 -7.29 14.75 -9.39
N PHE A 273 -8.23 14.09 -8.73
CA PHE A 273 -8.32 12.64 -8.55
C PHE A 273 -9.19 11.93 -9.59
N LYS A 274 -8.88 12.17 -10.87
CA LYS A 274 -9.65 11.65 -12.01
C LYS A 274 -9.77 10.12 -12.05
N SER A 275 -8.72 9.41 -11.62
CA SER A 275 -8.72 7.94 -11.55
C SER A 275 -9.74 7.40 -10.53
N PHE A 276 -9.87 8.05 -9.37
CA PHE A 276 -10.85 7.68 -8.35
C PHE A 276 -12.27 8.06 -8.76
N GLU A 277 -12.43 9.21 -9.40
CA GLU A 277 -13.72 9.68 -9.90
C GLU A 277 -14.34 8.66 -10.87
N ARG A 278 -13.53 8.18 -11.82
CA ARG A 278 -13.90 7.13 -12.76
C ARG A 278 -14.24 5.80 -12.07
N THR A 279 -13.42 5.40 -11.09
CA THR A 279 -13.58 4.15 -10.34
C THR A 279 -14.83 4.13 -9.47
N LEU A 280 -15.13 5.24 -8.79
CA LEU A 280 -16.18 5.34 -7.78
C LEU A 280 -17.53 5.77 -8.37
N LEU A 281 -17.52 6.63 -9.38
CA LEU A 281 -18.73 7.24 -9.91
C LEU A 281 -19.14 6.70 -11.28
N GLY A 282 -18.21 6.08 -12.02
CA GLY A 282 -18.48 5.61 -13.38
C GLY A 282 -18.90 6.75 -14.33
N VAL A 283 -18.60 8.00 -13.99
CA VAL A 283 -18.94 9.19 -14.80
C VAL A 283 -17.97 9.25 -15.96
N GLY A 284 -18.35 8.56 -17.03
CA GLY A 284 -17.69 8.57 -18.34
C GLY A 284 -18.68 8.31 -19.50
N SER A 285 -19.98 8.27 -19.22
CA SER A 285 -21.05 8.28 -20.23
C SER A 285 -22.17 9.24 -19.81
N GLU A 286 -22.43 10.19 -20.71
CA GLU A 286 -23.46 11.24 -20.73
C GLU A 286 -24.43 11.40 -19.55
N THR A 287 -24.45 12.62 -18.99
CA THR A 287 -25.73 13.25 -18.60
C THR A 287 -25.63 14.78 -18.68
N LYS A 288 -25.94 15.34 -19.86
CA LYS A 288 -26.56 16.67 -19.91
C LYS A 288 -28.02 16.49 -19.57
N SER A 289 -28.41 16.98 -18.40
CA SER A 289 -29.79 17.16 -17.99
C SER A 289 -30.57 17.91 -19.06
N LYS A 290 -31.64 17.28 -19.56
CA LYS A 290 -32.68 17.92 -20.37
C LYS A 290 -33.43 18.91 -19.49
N ASP A 291 -33.14 20.19 -19.62
CA ASP A 291 -34.13 21.22 -19.33
C ASP A 291 -34.97 21.49 -20.58
N LEU A 292 -36.23 21.08 -20.52
CA LEU A 292 -37.28 21.58 -21.40
C LEU A 292 -37.50 23.06 -21.11
N LYS A 293 -37.12 23.94 -22.03
CA LYS A 293 -37.90 25.15 -22.32
C LYS A 293 -38.01 25.37 -23.83
N THR A 294 -39.26 25.39 -24.24
CA THR A 294 -39.84 25.81 -25.51
C THR A 294 -39.35 27.20 -25.94
N ALA A 295 -38.86 27.32 -27.18
CA ALA A 295 -39.03 28.51 -28.01
C ALA A 295 -38.87 28.15 -29.49
N THR A 296 -39.81 28.67 -30.26
CA THR A 296 -40.10 28.58 -31.69
C THR A 296 -39.05 29.24 -32.61
N GLU A 297 -39.00 28.71 -33.84
CA GLU A 297 -38.74 29.37 -35.14
C GLU A 297 -37.58 30.39 -35.27
N GLU A 298 -36.61 30.11 -36.14
CA GLU A 298 -36.58 30.64 -37.52
C GLU A 298 -35.26 30.28 -38.24
N SER A 299 -35.40 29.85 -39.48
CA SER A 299 -34.35 29.69 -40.48
C SER A 299 -33.62 31.01 -40.76
N LYS A 300 -32.30 30.95 -41.00
CA LYS A 300 -31.63 31.70 -42.07
C LYS A 300 -30.25 31.13 -42.42
N THR A 301 -30.23 30.48 -43.56
CA THR A 301 -29.07 30.18 -44.40
C THR A 301 -28.42 31.47 -44.89
N ILE A 302 -27.09 31.56 -44.86
CA ILE A 302 -26.24 32.25 -45.86
C ILE A 302 -24.84 31.62 -45.74
N GLY A 303 -24.34 31.04 -46.84
CA GLY A 303 -23.02 30.42 -46.90
C GLY A 303 -21.94 31.30 -47.52
N ARG A 304 -20.67 30.88 -47.37
CA ARG A 304 -19.71 30.84 -48.50
C ARG A 304 -18.39 30.13 -48.14
N LYS A 305 -18.06 29.16 -49.01
CA LYS A 305 -16.75 28.81 -49.60
C LYS A 305 -15.62 28.21 -48.74
N LYS A 306 -15.48 26.89 -48.92
CA LYS A 306 -14.29 26.12 -49.35
C LYS A 306 -12.94 26.86 -49.36
N SER A 307 -12.00 26.34 -48.57
CA SER A 307 -10.64 26.08 -49.03
C SER A 307 -10.32 24.60 -48.84
N THR A 308 -9.64 24.05 -49.83
CA THR A 308 -9.39 22.65 -50.14
C THR A 308 -8.13 22.09 -49.50
N ASN A 309 -8.17 20.77 -49.27
CA ASN A 309 -7.09 19.77 -49.26
C ASN A 309 -6.15 19.71 -48.04
N ALA A 310 -6.36 18.69 -47.21
CA ALA A 310 -5.42 17.57 -47.08
C ALA A 310 -6.17 16.35 -46.52
N GLU A 311 -6.65 15.49 -47.42
CA GLU A 311 -6.91 14.09 -47.10
C GLU A 311 -5.55 13.45 -46.78
N SER A 312 -5.31 13.15 -45.51
CA SER A 312 -4.36 12.13 -45.10
C SER A 312 -5.17 10.96 -44.59
N ALA A 313 -5.32 9.96 -45.46
CA ALA A 313 -5.82 8.65 -45.10
C ALA A 313 -4.82 8.01 -44.12
N THR A 314 -5.12 8.05 -42.83
CA THR A 314 -4.66 7.05 -41.87
C THR A 314 -5.86 6.16 -41.57
N GLY A 315 -5.75 4.89 -41.97
CA GLY A 315 -6.81 3.90 -41.81
C GLY A 315 -7.17 3.75 -40.34
N LEU A 316 -8.28 4.36 -39.93
CA LEU A 316 -9.01 3.98 -38.75
C LEU A 316 -9.40 2.51 -38.93
N ILE A 317 -8.88 1.61 -38.09
CA ILE A 317 -9.63 0.38 -37.83
C ILE A 317 -10.88 0.86 -37.11
N ALA A 318 -11.95 1.07 -37.87
CA ALA A 318 -13.19 1.59 -37.34
C ALA A 318 -13.66 0.63 -36.24
N GLU A 319 -14.01 1.19 -35.07
CA GLU A 319 -14.58 0.47 -33.91
C GLU A 319 -15.72 -0.50 -34.28
N THR A 320 -16.33 -0.31 -35.45
CA THR A 320 -17.45 -1.09 -35.99
C THR A 320 -17.12 -2.54 -36.39
N ASP A 321 -15.86 -2.92 -36.53
CA ASP A 321 -15.47 -4.28 -36.99
C ASP A 321 -15.09 -5.24 -35.86
N VAL A 322 -14.97 -4.77 -34.61
CA VAL A 322 -14.56 -5.60 -33.47
C VAL A 322 -15.77 -6.10 -32.68
N GLN A 323 -15.92 -7.42 -32.53
CA GLN A 323 -17.01 -8.01 -31.74
C GLN A 323 -16.51 -8.52 -30.39
N GLU A 324 -17.22 -8.19 -29.31
CA GLU A 324 -16.96 -8.76 -27.99
C GLU A 324 -17.79 -10.02 -27.78
N LYS A 325 -17.13 -11.08 -27.31
CA LYS A 325 -17.74 -12.39 -27.06
C LYS A 325 -17.27 -12.92 -25.72
N SER A 326 -18.19 -13.52 -24.96
CA SER A 326 -17.84 -14.31 -23.78
C SER A 326 -17.77 -15.79 -24.18
N LEU A 327 -16.76 -16.51 -23.70
CA LEU A 327 -16.49 -17.90 -24.06
C LEU A 327 -16.20 -18.75 -22.83
N SER A 328 -16.62 -20.01 -22.86
CA SER A 328 -16.12 -21.06 -21.96
C SER A 328 -14.70 -21.53 -22.37
N LEU A 329 -14.06 -22.34 -21.52
CA LEU A 329 -12.76 -22.95 -21.86
C LEU A 329 -12.84 -23.88 -23.07
N GLU A 330 -13.91 -24.66 -23.22
CA GLU A 330 -14.12 -25.52 -24.39
C GLU A 330 -14.26 -24.70 -25.67
N GLU A 331 -15.00 -23.60 -25.62
CA GLU A 331 -15.19 -22.72 -26.77
C GLU A 331 -13.89 -21.98 -27.12
N LEU A 332 -13.12 -21.54 -26.13
CA LEU A 332 -11.75 -21.02 -26.34
C LEU A 332 -10.86 -22.07 -27.02
N HIS A 333 -10.91 -23.32 -26.54
CA HIS A 333 -10.13 -24.41 -27.10
C HIS A 333 -10.48 -24.66 -28.58
N GLN A 334 -11.76 -24.64 -28.94
CA GLN A 334 -12.21 -24.83 -30.32
C GLN A 334 -11.95 -23.63 -31.21
N ARG A 335 -12.08 -22.40 -30.69
CA ARG A 335 -12.00 -21.17 -31.48
C ARG A 335 -10.57 -20.78 -31.87
N VAL A 336 -9.64 -20.85 -30.92
CA VAL A 336 -8.25 -20.42 -31.16
C VAL A 336 -7.48 -21.55 -31.84
N SER A 337 -7.05 -21.37 -33.08
CA SER A 337 -6.28 -22.41 -33.78
C SER A 337 -4.81 -22.44 -33.33
N PRO A 338 -4.13 -23.60 -33.34
CA PRO A 338 -2.67 -23.65 -33.21
C PRO A 338 -1.96 -22.79 -34.28
N TYR A 339 -0.76 -22.31 -33.97
CA TYR A 339 0.08 -21.45 -34.81
C TYR A 339 -0.51 -20.08 -35.15
N SER A 340 -1.61 -19.70 -34.50
CA SER A 340 -2.25 -18.42 -34.76
C SER A 340 -1.66 -17.28 -33.93
N GLU A 341 -1.87 -16.07 -34.42
CA GLU A 341 -1.59 -14.84 -33.69
C GLU A 341 -2.74 -14.53 -32.74
N ILE A 342 -2.39 -14.21 -31.50
CA ILE A 342 -3.34 -13.75 -30.49
C ILE A 342 -2.81 -12.50 -29.80
N TRP A 343 -3.74 -11.69 -29.32
CA TRP A 343 -3.43 -10.59 -28.42
C TRP A 343 -3.82 -10.94 -26.99
N GLY A 344 -2.90 -10.78 -26.05
CA GLY A 344 -3.17 -10.87 -24.62
C GLY A 344 -3.29 -9.49 -24.00
N PHE A 345 -4.39 -9.24 -23.30
CA PHE A 345 -4.61 -8.00 -22.56
C PHE A 345 -4.81 -8.32 -21.09
N LEU A 346 -3.88 -7.87 -20.26
CA LEU A 346 -4.09 -7.85 -18.82
C LEU A 346 -4.59 -6.46 -18.43
N THR A 347 -5.80 -6.39 -17.89
CA THR A 347 -6.41 -5.14 -17.45
C THR A 347 -6.86 -5.27 -16.00
N GLU A 348 -7.29 -4.18 -15.38
CA GLU A 348 -7.93 -4.21 -14.06
C GLU A 348 -9.21 -5.08 -14.03
N ARG A 349 -9.83 -5.35 -15.19
CA ARG A 349 -11.03 -6.21 -15.31
C ARG A 349 -10.68 -7.69 -15.49
N GLY A 350 -9.40 -8.05 -15.47
CA GLY A 350 -8.90 -9.39 -15.74
C GLY A 350 -8.26 -9.53 -17.12
N PHE A 351 -8.06 -10.79 -17.54
CA PHE A 351 -7.47 -11.14 -18.82
C PHE A 351 -8.51 -11.20 -19.94
N PHE A 352 -8.15 -10.65 -21.10
CA PHE A 352 -8.93 -10.72 -22.33
C PHE A 352 -8.03 -11.13 -23.50
N LEU A 353 -8.64 -11.76 -24.51
CA LEU A 353 -7.92 -12.27 -25.68
C LEU A 353 -8.45 -11.62 -26.96
N GLY A 354 -7.58 -10.97 -27.74
CA GLY A 354 -7.90 -10.57 -29.10
C GLY A 354 -7.58 -11.69 -30.08
N TYR A 355 -8.53 -12.05 -30.93
CA TYR A 355 -8.36 -13.05 -31.97
C TYR A 355 -9.06 -12.65 -33.27
N GLY A 356 -8.29 -12.33 -34.30
CA GLY A 356 -8.82 -11.80 -35.56
C GLY A 356 -9.50 -10.44 -35.35
N ASN A 357 -10.82 -10.39 -35.54
CA ASN A 357 -11.64 -9.21 -35.27
C ASN A 357 -12.50 -9.38 -34.01
N ASP A 358 -12.26 -10.39 -33.20
CA ASP A 358 -12.99 -10.59 -31.96
C ASP A 358 -12.13 -10.23 -30.75
N VAL A 359 -12.75 -9.66 -29.73
CA VAL A 359 -12.21 -9.60 -28.37
C VAL A 359 -13.00 -10.56 -27.49
N LEU A 360 -12.30 -11.45 -26.81
CA LEU A 360 -12.85 -12.59 -26.10
C LEU A 360 -12.64 -12.40 -24.61
N LYS A 361 -13.74 -12.42 -23.87
CA LYS A 361 -13.75 -12.60 -22.43
C LYS A 361 -13.87 -14.09 -22.14
N ILE A 362 -12.98 -14.65 -21.33
CA ILE A 362 -13.01 -16.07 -20.98
C ILE A 362 -13.53 -16.22 -19.56
N GLU A 363 -14.61 -16.98 -19.40
CA GLU A 363 -15.25 -17.21 -18.11
C GLU A 363 -14.60 -18.39 -17.38
N ALA A 364 -13.34 -18.20 -16.98
CA ALA A 364 -12.55 -19.22 -16.29
C ALA A 364 -11.42 -18.62 -15.46
N GLU A 365 -10.84 -19.44 -14.58
CA GLU A 365 -9.67 -19.04 -13.81
C GLU A 365 -8.44 -18.86 -14.72
N PRO A 366 -7.54 -17.90 -14.39
CA PRO A 366 -6.36 -17.58 -15.21
C PRO A 366 -5.48 -18.78 -15.54
N GLU A 367 -5.29 -19.70 -14.57
CA GLU A 367 -4.44 -20.87 -14.75
C GLU A 367 -5.05 -21.86 -15.73
N ASP A 368 -6.37 -22.07 -15.71
CA ASP A 368 -7.06 -22.96 -16.64
C ASP A 368 -7.02 -22.41 -18.08
N ILE A 369 -7.19 -21.09 -18.22
CA ILE A 369 -7.00 -20.39 -19.50
C ILE A 369 -5.57 -20.63 -20.00
N GLY A 370 -4.59 -20.47 -19.11
CA GLY A 370 -3.19 -20.72 -19.38
C GLY A 370 -2.89 -22.13 -19.87
N GLN A 371 -3.47 -23.15 -19.22
CA GLN A 371 -3.32 -24.55 -19.62
C GLN A 371 -3.89 -24.80 -21.02
N VAL A 372 -5.06 -24.24 -21.35
CA VAL A 372 -5.69 -24.40 -22.67
C VAL A 372 -4.84 -23.75 -23.77
N LEU A 373 -4.33 -22.54 -23.51
CA LEU A 373 -3.51 -21.80 -24.48
C LEU A 373 -2.12 -22.40 -24.63
N SER A 374 -1.50 -22.90 -23.55
CA SER A 374 -0.16 -23.51 -23.58
C SER A 374 -0.10 -24.83 -24.37
N ARG A 375 -1.24 -25.50 -24.58
CA ARG A 375 -1.33 -26.68 -25.47
C ARG A 375 -1.19 -26.34 -26.95
N LYS A 376 -1.16 -25.06 -27.30
CA LYS A 376 -1.07 -24.54 -28.67
C LYS A 376 0.23 -23.75 -28.78
N ILE A 377 0.88 -23.83 -29.94
CA ILE A 377 2.01 -22.95 -30.24
C ILE A 377 1.42 -21.65 -30.78
N LEU A 378 1.46 -20.56 -30.04
CA LEU A 378 0.82 -19.29 -30.41
C LEU A 378 1.87 -18.18 -30.56
N GLN A 379 1.57 -17.22 -31.43
CA GLN A 379 2.32 -15.98 -31.57
C GLN A 379 1.62 -14.89 -30.75
N TRP A 380 2.19 -14.55 -29.60
CA TRP A 380 1.59 -13.60 -28.66
C TRP A 380 1.95 -12.17 -29.00
N LYS A 381 0.94 -11.32 -28.96
CA LYS A 381 1.07 -9.87 -29.00
C LYS A 381 0.47 -9.24 -27.76
N GLY A 382 1.03 -8.12 -27.32
CA GLY A 382 0.49 -7.42 -26.17
C GLY A 382 1.30 -6.21 -25.75
N PHE A 383 0.99 -5.73 -24.55
CA PHE A 383 1.82 -4.81 -23.78
C PHE A 383 2.30 -5.56 -22.54
N ASP A 384 3.61 -5.64 -22.33
CA ASP A 384 4.23 -6.48 -21.30
C ASP A 384 3.71 -7.93 -21.31
N VAL A 385 4.03 -8.63 -22.40
CA VAL A 385 3.59 -10.02 -22.64
C VAL A 385 4.09 -10.95 -21.54
N LYS A 386 5.26 -10.65 -20.93
CA LYS A 386 5.82 -11.44 -19.83
C LYS A 386 4.90 -11.44 -18.62
N GLU A 387 4.37 -10.29 -18.22
CA GLU A 387 3.42 -10.21 -17.08
C GLU A 387 2.12 -10.96 -17.39
N THR A 388 1.61 -10.85 -18.62
CA THR A 388 0.44 -11.64 -19.06
C THR A 388 0.72 -13.15 -18.95
N TRP A 389 1.89 -13.61 -19.37
CA TRP A 389 2.27 -15.02 -19.25
C TRP A 389 2.46 -15.48 -17.81
N LYS A 390 3.01 -14.64 -16.93
CA LYS A 390 3.13 -14.94 -15.50
C LYS A 390 1.78 -15.05 -14.82
N TYR A 391 0.85 -14.16 -15.15
CA TYR A 391 -0.52 -14.17 -14.65
C TYR A 391 -1.25 -15.46 -15.05
N LEU A 392 -1.11 -15.88 -16.31
CA LEU A 392 -1.76 -17.09 -16.83
C LEU A 392 -0.96 -18.38 -16.61
N LYS A 393 0.26 -18.34 -16.09
CA LYS A 393 1.18 -19.51 -16.03
C LYS A 393 1.43 -20.15 -17.41
N ILE A 394 1.64 -19.30 -18.41
CA ILE A 394 1.99 -19.72 -19.77
C ILE A 394 3.46 -20.15 -19.83
N HIS A 395 3.73 -21.20 -20.60
CA HIS A 395 5.07 -21.72 -20.86
C HIS A 395 5.27 -22.01 -22.36
N ASP A 396 6.52 -21.98 -22.82
CA ASP A 396 6.94 -22.43 -24.16
C ASP A 396 6.20 -21.76 -25.34
N GLN A 397 5.94 -20.46 -25.22
CA GLN A 397 5.27 -19.66 -26.26
C GLN A 397 6.22 -18.67 -26.94
N HIS A 398 5.77 -18.10 -28.06
CA HIS A 398 6.52 -17.11 -28.83
C HIS A 398 5.94 -15.72 -28.60
N CYS A 399 6.78 -14.76 -28.23
CA CYS A 399 6.41 -13.35 -28.18
C CYS A 399 6.62 -12.75 -29.59
N GLY A 400 5.54 -12.52 -30.31
CA GLY A 400 5.55 -11.94 -31.65
C GLY A 400 5.51 -10.40 -31.63
N TRP A 401 4.99 -9.79 -30.56
CA TRP A 401 4.98 -8.34 -30.37
C TRP A 401 4.84 -7.95 -28.90
N ASP A 402 5.62 -6.97 -28.46
CA ASP A 402 5.45 -6.33 -27.15
C ASP A 402 5.58 -4.80 -27.31
N SER A 403 4.48 -4.08 -27.06
CA SER A 403 4.44 -2.63 -27.22
C SER A 403 5.32 -1.88 -26.23
N MET A 404 5.55 -2.41 -25.02
CA MET A 404 6.45 -1.79 -24.04
C MET A 404 7.89 -1.87 -24.53
N LEU A 405 8.32 -3.04 -24.99
CA LEU A 405 9.67 -3.24 -25.52
C LEU A 405 9.89 -2.50 -26.83
N ALA A 406 8.88 -2.46 -27.72
CA ALA A 406 8.94 -1.67 -28.93
C ALA A 406 9.16 -0.18 -28.62
N ALA A 407 8.39 0.38 -27.68
CA ALA A 407 8.56 1.76 -27.23
C ALA A 407 9.93 2.01 -26.58
N TYR A 408 10.43 1.06 -25.78
CA TYR A 408 11.78 1.13 -25.18
C TYR A 408 12.87 1.25 -26.25
N VAL A 409 12.83 0.42 -27.29
CA VAL A 409 13.82 0.47 -28.39
C VAL A 409 13.71 1.77 -29.17
N VAL A 410 12.50 2.29 -29.37
CA VAL A 410 12.31 3.61 -29.99
C VAL A 410 12.91 4.72 -29.14
N ARG A 411 12.67 4.68 -27.82
CA ARG A 411 13.19 5.66 -26.86
C ARG A 411 13.12 5.11 -25.43
N ALA A 412 14.27 4.97 -24.79
CA ALA A 412 14.34 4.71 -23.36
C ALA A 412 13.75 5.91 -22.57
N GLY A 413 12.60 5.70 -21.91
CA GLY A 413 11.81 6.73 -21.25
C GLY A 413 10.67 6.13 -20.41
N ASN A 414 9.60 6.89 -20.17
CA ASN A 414 8.41 6.36 -19.49
C ASN A 414 7.67 5.36 -20.42
N ILE A 415 7.93 4.08 -20.21
CA ILE A 415 7.41 2.97 -21.04
C ILE A 415 6.47 2.04 -20.28
N SER A 416 6.36 2.20 -18.96
CA SER A 416 5.70 1.25 -18.06
C SER A 416 4.17 1.31 -18.08
N GLU A 417 3.59 2.31 -18.76
CA GLU A 417 2.15 2.52 -18.82
C GLU A 417 1.66 2.60 -20.27
N VAL A 418 0.68 1.77 -20.62
CA VAL A 418 0.13 1.72 -21.99
C VAL A 418 -0.58 3.03 -22.34
N GLU A 419 -1.20 3.69 -21.38
CA GLU A 419 -1.85 5.00 -21.50
C GLU A 419 -0.83 6.06 -21.92
N SER A 420 0.34 6.07 -21.28
CA SER A 420 1.43 6.99 -21.58
C SER A 420 1.97 6.75 -23.00
N LEU A 421 2.12 5.49 -23.42
CA LEU A 421 2.52 5.16 -24.78
C LEU A 421 1.47 5.58 -25.81
N PHE A 422 0.19 5.34 -25.53
CA PHE A 422 -0.90 5.73 -26.41
C PHE A 422 -0.89 7.24 -26.66
N GLU A 423 -0.85 8.05 -25.60
CA GLU A 423 -0.81 9.51 -25.72
C GLU A 423 0.45 9.98 -26.47
N GLN A 424 1.60 9.41 -26.14
CA GLN A 424 2.88 9.79 -26.73
C GLN A 424 2.96 9.49 -28.24
N TYR A 425 2.49 8.31 -28.67
CA TYR A 425 2.71 7.82 -30.04
C TYR A 425 1.52 8.06 -30.96
N LEU A 426 0.30 8.16 -30.43
CA LEU A 426 -0.92 8.39 -31.21
C LEU A 426 -1.49 9.80 -31.04
N GLY A 427 -0.93 10.62 -30.14
CA GLY A 427 -1.24 12.05 -30.01
C GLY A 427 -2.65 12.33 -29.48
N ARG A 428 -3.30 11.34 -28.88
CA ARG A 428 -4.64 11.44 -28.29
C ARG A 428 -4.70 10.65 -27.00
N LYS A 429 -5.59 11.05 -26.08
CA LYS A 429 -5.78 10.35 -24.81
C LYS A 429 -6.72 9.17 -24.97
N LEU A 430 -6.45 8.10 -24.23
CA LEU A 430 -7.35 6.96 -24.15
C LEU A 430 -8.71 7.42 -23.61
N PRO A 431 -9.83 6.84 -24.10
CA PRO A 431 -11.11 6.95 -23.43
C PRO A 431 -10.95 6.52 -21.96
N GLU A 432 -11.71 7.15 -21.07
CA GLU A 432 -11.57 6.89 -19.64
C GLU A 432 -11.88 5.43 -19.28
N LEU A 433 -12.97 4.86 -19.79
CA LEU A 433 -13.25 3.42 -19.66
C LEU A 433 -13.30 2.84 -21.07
N PRO A 434 -12.16 2.50 -21.67
CA PRO A 434 -12.18 1.94 -22.99
C PRO A 434 -12.93 0.61 -22.93
N SER A 435 -13.87 0.41 -23.86
CA SER A 435 -14.50 -0.89 -24.05
C SER A 435 -13.43 -1.91 -24.46
N LEU A 436 -13.71 -3.21 -24.35
CA LEU A 436 -12.75 -4.22 -24.75
C LEU A 436 -12.39 -4.11 -26.25
N GLN A 437 -13.37 -3.72 -27.07
CA GLN A 437 -13.19 -3.43 -28.49
C GLN A 437 -12.22 -2.27 -28.69
N GLN A 438 -12.39 -1.19 -27.91
CA GLN A 438 -11.52 -0.02 -27.95
C GLN A 438 -10.10 -0.38 -27.51
N ILE A 439 -9.93 -1.09 -26.39
CA ILE A 439 -8.63 -1.58 -25.93
C ILE A 439 -7.94 -2.36 -27.06
N TYR A 440 -8.65 -3.32 -27.67
CA TYR A 440 -8.07 -4.12 -28.74
C TYR A 440 -7.67 -3.26 -29.96
N ALA A 441 -8.56 -2.38 -30.42
CA ALA A 441 -8.28 -1.48 -31.54
C ALA A 441 -7.06 -0.59 -31.27
N ILE A 442 -6.98 -0.02 -30.07
CA ILE A 442 -5.88 0.84 -29.63
C ILE A 442 -4.55 0.10 -29.63
N HIS A 443 -4.51 -1.13 -29.11
CA HIS A 443 -3.29 -1.93 -29.13
C HIS A 443 -2.78 -2.19 -30.56
N ARG A 444 -3.69 -2.43 -31.51
CA ARG A 444 -3.34 -2.62 -32.93
C ARG A 444 -2.84 -1.33 -33.59
N GLU A 445 -3.49 -0.20 -33.30
CA GLU A 445 -3.04 1.11 -33.77
C GLU A 445 -1.65 1.46 -33.20
N LEU A 446 -1.45 1.19 -31.91
CA LEU A 446 -0.17 1.44 -31.24
C LEU A 446 0.93 0.54 -31.82
N GLU A 447 0.65 -0.74 -32.12
CA GLU A 447 1.56 -1.62 -32.84
C GLU A 447 1.98 -0.99 -34.18
N GLN A 448 1.01 -0.51 -34.97
CA GLN A 448 1.31 0.11 -36.27
C GLN A 448 2.18 1.35 -36.13
N ALA A 449 1.82 2.27 -35.22
CA ALA A 449 2.60 3.48 -35.00
C ALA A 449 4.02 3.17 -34.49
N LEU A 450 4.17 2.22 -33.58
CA LEU A 450 5.48 1.83 -33.06
C LEU A 450 6.34 1.12 -34.12
N LYS A 451 5.75 0.33 -35.02
CA LYS A 451 6.48 -0.25 -36.16
C LYS A 451 7.11 0.82 -37.03
N GLU A 452 6.33 1.84 -37.41
CA GLU A 452 6.83 2.95 -38.22
C GLU A 452 7.96 3.71 -37.50
N LYS A 453 7.84 3.90 -36.17
CA LYS A 453 8.90 4.53 -35.37
C LYS A 453 10.16 3.67 -35.24
N LEU A 454 10.01 2.36 -35.08
CA LEU A 454 11.12 1.41 -35.04
C LEU A 454 11.92 1.42 -36.34
N GLU A 455 11.25 1.48 -37.49
CA GLU A 455 11.89 1.66 -38.80
C GLU A 455 12.69 2.96 -38.85
N GLY A 456 12.09 4.06 -38.40
CA GLY A 456 12.72 5.39 -38.37
C GLY A 456 13.99 5.48 -37.54
N VAL A 457 14.12 4.66 -36.48
CA VAL A 457 15.34 4.57 -35.66
C VAL A 457 16.24 3.39 -36.02
N SER A 458 15.92 2.63 -37.07
CA SER A 458 16.60 1.38 -37.44
C SER A 458 16.66 0.35 -36.30
N GLY A 459 15.65 0.36 -35.43
CA GLY A 459 15.57 -0.45 -34.20
C GLY A 459 14.92 -1.83 -34.39
N ILE A 460 14.38 -2.14 -35.58
CA ILE A 460 13.69 -3.42 -35.84
C ILE A 460 14.56 -4.62 -35.50
N ASP A 461 15.83 -4.60 -35.94
CA ASP A 461 16.75 -5.72 -35.71
C ASP A 461 17.00 -5.94 -34.22
N VAL A 462 17.14 -4.86 -33.43
CA VAL A 462 17.28 -4.94 -31.97
C VAL A 462 16.02 -5.54 -31.35
N PHE A 463 14.86 -5.01 -31.72
CA PHE A 463 13.58 -5.46 -31.21
C PHE A 463 13.30 -6.94 -31.52
N GLN A 464 13.51 -7.38 -32.77
CA GLN A 464 13.18 -8.75 -33.20
C GLN A 464 14.22 -9.80 -32.81
N LYS A 465 15.52 -9.45 -32.85
CA LYS A 465 16.60 -10.44 -32.61
C LYS A 465 17.05 -10.49 -31.16
N PHE A 466 16.81 -9.45 -30.37
CA PHE A 466 17.26 -9.35 -28.98
C PHE A 466 16.10 -9.24 -28.01
N GLU A 467 15.22 -8.24 -28.14
CA GLU A 467 14.17 -7.99 -27.14
C GLU A 467 13.13 -9.13 -27.11
N LEU A 468 12.44 -9.40 -28.22
CA LEU A 468 11.37 -10.41 -28.24
C LEU A 468 11.82 -11.83 -27.84
N PRO A 469 12.99 -12.34 -28.28
CA PRO A 469 13.46 -13.67 -27.87
C PRO A 469 13.82 -13.77 -26.37
N THR A 470 14.11 -12.65 -25.69
CA THR A 470 14.42 -12.68 -24.26
C THR A 470 13.17 -12.86 -23.38
N VAL A 471 11.99 -12.46 -23.86
CA VAL A 471 10.72 -12.57 -23.12
C VAL A 471 10.46 -13.99 -22.60
N PRO A 472 10.44 -15.06 -23.44
CA PRO A 472 10.23 -16.43 -22.95
C PRO A 472 11.34 -16.91 -22.02
N VAL A 473 12.59 -16.50 -22.26
CA VAL A 473 13.73 -16.89 -21.40
C VAL A 473 13.58 -16.28 -20.00
N LEU A 474 13.30 -14.98 -19.91
CA LEU A 474 13.11 -14.28 -18.63
C LEU A 474 11.88 -14.79 -17.89
N CYS A 475 10.77 -15.04 -18.59
CA CYS A 475 9.57 -15.63 -18.01
C CYS A 475 9.88 -17.00 -17.38
N ALA A 476 10.60 -17.87 -18.10
CA ALA A 476 10.99 -19.19 -17.60
C ALA A 476 11.94 -19.11 -16.40
N LEU A 477 12.90 -18.18 -16.40
CA LEU A 477 13.80 -17.95 -15.27
C LEU A 477 13.04 -17.49 -14.02
N GLU A 478 12.13 -16.52 -14.17
CA GLU A 478 11.32 -16.00 -13.06
C GLU A 478 10.37 -17.06 -12.48
N GLN A 479 9.72 -17.84 -13.34
CA GLN A 479 8.82 -18.92 -12.91
C GLN A 479 9.57 -20.07 -12.22
N LYS A 480 10.80 -20.37 -12.68
CA LYS A 480 11.63 -21.41 -12.05
C LYS A 480 12.21 -20.96 -10.71
N GLY A 481 12.56 -19.68 -10.59
CA GLY A 481 13.17 -19.11 -9.41
C GLY A 481 14.58 -19.64 -9.14
N ILE A 482 15.13 -19.28 -7.97
CA ILE A 482 16.43 -19.70 -7.49
C ILE A 482 16.25 -20.35 -6.12
N ILE A 483 16.82 -21.55 -5.94
CA ILE A 483 16.82 -22.22 -4.64
C ILE A 483 17.85 -21.55 -3.74
N VAL A 484 17.44 -21.20 -2.53
CA VAL A 484 18.32 -20.62 -1.49
C VAL A 484 18.47 -21.59 -0.32
N ASP A 485 19.64 -21.58 0.32
CA ASP A 485 19.86 -22.31 1.57
C ASP A 485 19.45 -21.42 2.75
N ALA A 486 18.22 -21.59 3.20
CA ALA A 486 17.66 -20.81 4.30
C ALA A 486 18.45 -20.94 5.61
N LYS A 487 19.10 -22.09 5.87
CA LYS A 487 19.88 -22.30 7.10
C LYS A 487 21.18 -21.51 7.06
N GLU A 488 21.81 -21.48 5.89
CA GLU A 488 23.01 -20.68 5.69
C GLU A 488 22.71 -19.19 5.74
N LEU A 489 21.59 -18.73 5.16
CA LEU A 489 21.14 -17.34 5.29
C LEU A 489 20.88 -16.95 6.75
N GLU A 490 20.22 -17.81 7.53
CA GLU A 490 20.00 -17.57 8.96
C GLU A 490 21.34 -17.48 9.73
N ARG A 491 22.30 -18.35 9.42
CA ARG A 491 23.65 -18.32 10.00
C ARG A 491 24.37 -17.02 9.67
N GLN A 492 24.31 -16.58 8.42
CA GLN A 492 24.90 -15.31 7.98
C GLN A 492 24.21 -14.11 8.63
N SER A 493 22.88 -14.12 8.76
CA SER A 493 22.13 -13.06 9.44
C SER A 493 22.58 -12.91 10.89
N ARG A 494 22.77 -14.02 11.62
CA ARG A 494 23.29 -14.00 13.00
C ARG A 494 24.71 -13.44 13.06
N SER A 495 25.62 -13.93 12.20
CA SER A 495 27.01 -13.45 12.14
C SER A 495 27.08 -11.96 11.85
N LEU A 496 26.35 -11.47 10.85
CA LEU A 496 26.28 -10.05 10.50
C LEU A 496 25.66 -9.22 11.63
N GLY A 497 24.69 -9.77 12.36
CA GLY A 497 24.12 -9.14 13.55
C GLY A 497 25.17 -8.93 14.66
N GLU A 498 25.97 -9.94 14.95
CA GLU A 498 27.07 -9.85 15.91
C GLU A 498 28.14 -8.82 15.49
N ASP A 499 28.52 -8.81 14.20
CA ASP A 499 29.46 -7.82 13.65
C ASP A 499 28.92 -6.39 13.73
N LEU A 500 27.63 -6.20 13.43
CA LEU A 500 26.95 -4.90 13.54
C LEU A 500 26.90 -4.41 14.98
N GLU A 501 26.59 -5.28 15.95
CA GLU A 501 26.60 -4.92 17.37
C GLU A 501 28.01 -4.50 17.82
N ASN A 502 29.04 -5.19 17.35
CA ASN A 502 30.43 -4.86 17.67
C ASN A 502 30.85 -3.51 17.05
N LEU A 503 30.49 -3.25 15.79
CA LEU A 503 30.74 -1.96 15.14
C LEU A 503 29.98 -0.84 15.83
N GLN A 504 28.71 -1.06 16.19
CA GLN A 504 27.89 -0.08 16.89
C GLN A 504 28.51 0.33 18.22
N LYS A 505 29.01 -0.63 19.03
CA LYS A 505 29.74 -0.33 20.27
C LYS A 505 30.98 0.52 20.03
N LYS A 506 31.76 0.22 18.99
CA LYS A 506 32.96 1.02 18.62
C LYS A 506 32.58 2.44 18.18
N ILE A 507 31.51 2.58 17.39
CA ILE A 507 31.00 3.88 16.93
C ILE A 507 30.54 4.72 18.12
N TYR A 508 29.78 4.15 19.05
CA TYR A 508 29.33 4.84 20.26
C TYR A 508 30.48 5.26 21.16
N HIS A 509 31.49 4.40 21.29
CA HIS A 509 32.71 4.75 22.03
C HIS A 509 33.44 5.94 21.39
N SER A 510 33.62 5.92 20.07
CA SER A 510 34.30 6.99 19.33
C SER A 510 33.48 8.30 19.28
N ALA A 511 32.15 8.21 19.28
CA ALA A 511 31.24 9.36 19.31
C ALA A 511 31.04 9.96 20.71
N GLY A 512 31.32 9.20 21.77
CA GLY A 512 31.09 9.59 23.17
C GLY A 512 29.62 9.60 23.61
N GLN A 513 28.69 9.18 22.75
CA GLN A 513 27.25 9.10 23.02
C GLN A 513 26.56 8.06 22.13
N GLU A 514 25.40 7.58 22.57
CA GLU A 514 24.55 6.71 21.77
C GLU A 514 23.64 7.53 20.86
N PHE A 515 23.46 7.07 19.62
CA PHE A 515 22.57 7.67 18.64
C PHE A 515 22.14 6.64 17.59
N ASN A 516 21.15 6.99 16.77
CA ASN A 516 20.76 6.16 15.64
C ASN A 516 21.73 6.35 14.45
N ILE A 517 22.64 5.40 14.27
CA ILE A 517 23.66 5.40 13.21
C ILE A 517 23.03 5.39 11.80
N GLY A 518 21.86 4.76 11.66
CA GLY A 518 21.08 4.73 10.42
C GLY A 518 20.40 6.05 10.06
N SER A 519 20.27 6.99 11.02
CA SER A 519 19.65 8.30 10.78
C SER A 519 20.65 9.29 10.19
N PRO A 520 20.49 9.74 8.92
CA PRO A 520 21.42 10.68 8.32
C PRO A 520 21.51 12.01 9.08
N LYS A 521 20.39 12.45 9.69
CA LYS A 521 20.31 13.69 10.46
C LYS A 521 21.09 13.60 11.78
N GLN A 522 20.89 12.53 12.55
CA GLN A 522 21.62 12.35 13.81
C GLN A 522 23.11 12.15 13.54
N LEU A 523 23.46 11.33 12.54
CA LEU A 523 24.84 11.14 12.14
C LEU A 523 25.52 12.44 11.67
N SER A 524 24.82 13.27 10.90
CA SER A 524 25.32 14.58 10.44
C SER A 524 25.66 15.48 11.62
N LYS A 525 24.80 15.51 12.65
CA LYS A 525 25.05 16.25 13.89
C LYS A 525 26.32 15.75 14.60
N ILE A 526 26.44 14.44 14.82
CA ILE A 526 27.62 13.85 15.49
C ILE A 526 28.91 14.21 14.74
N LEU A 527 28.94 14.02 13.42
CA LEU A 527 30.17 14.20 12.64
C LEU A 527 30.57 15.67 12.52
N PHE A 528 29.62 16.56 12.26
CA PHE A 528 29.95 17.94 11.85
C PHE A 528 29.74 18.98 12.95
N GLU A 529 28.85 18.74 13.92
CA GLU A 529 28.62 19.65 15.04
C GLU A 529 29.43 19.24 16.27
N ASP A 530 29.33 17.97 16.68
CA ASP A 530 29.94 17.48 17.92
C ASP A 530 31.44 17.19 17.73
N LEU A 531 31.79 16.38 16.72
CA LEU A 531 33.18 16.04 16.38
C LEU A 531 33.87 17.10 15.49
N LYS A 532 33.10 18.09 14.99
CA LYS A 532 33.59 19.23 14.20
C LYS A 532 34.45 18.83 12.98
N LEU A 533 34.14 17.70 12.36
CA LEU A 533 34.80 17.27 11.12
C LEU A 533 34.47 18.24 9.97
N PRO A 534 35.36 18.38 8.97
CA PRO A 534 35.14 19.32 7.87
C PRO A 534 33.85 18.97 7.11
N PRO A 535 32.86 19.88 7.05
CA PRO A 535 31.56 19.56 6.48
C PRO A 535 31.63 19.42 4.95
N GLY A 536 30.90 18.42 4.44
CA GLY A 536 30.74 18.19 3.02
C GLY A 536 29.63 19.05 2.38
N LYS A 537 29.04 18.54 1.29
CA LYS A 537 27.95 19.21 0.57
C LYS A 537 26.72 19.40 1.47
N LYS A 538 26.22 20.63 1.56
CA LYS A 538 24.99 20.96 2.29
C LYS A 538 23.74 20.62 1.46
N THR A 539 22.77 19.97 2.08
CA THR A 539 21.45 19.66 1.51
C THR A 539 20.35 20.39 2.28
N LYS A 540 19.09 20.26 1.86
CA LYS A 540 17.94 20.86 2.55
C LYS A 540 17.76 20.35 3.99
N THR A 541 18.33 19.19 4.34
CA THR A 541 18.15 18.53 5.65
C THR A 541 19.39 18.53 6.55
N GLY A 542 20.50 19.15 6.12
CA GLY A 542 21.76 19.20 6.86
C GLY A 542 22.98 18.98 5.97
N PHE A 543 24.13 18.61 6.53
CA PHE A 543 25.27 18.19 5.73
C PHE A 543 25.11 16.73 5.31
N SER A 544 25.40 16.44 4.03
CA SER A 544 25.28 15.09 3.47
C SER A 544 26.21 14.12 4.19
N THR A 545 25.68 12.94 4.53
CA THR A 545 26.46 11.82 5.07
C THR A 545 26.51 10.64 4.10
N ASN A 546 26.32 10.85 2.79
CA ASN A 546 26.42 9.77 1.78
C ASN A 546 27.84 9.19 1.69
N ASN A 547 27.98 8.00 1.09
CA ASN A 547 29.26 7.29 1.01
C ASN A 547 30.38 8.14 0.38
N ASP A 548 30.11 8.89 -0.68
CA ASP A 548 31.12 9.77 -1.32
C ASP A 548 31.67 10.86 -0.37
N VAL A 549 30.85 11.34 0.57
CA VAL A 549 31.30 12.33 1.56
C VAL A 549 32.06 11.64 2.68
N LEU A 550 31.59 10.48 3.15
CA LEU A 550 32.27 9.70 4.19
C LEU A 550 33.65 9.21 3.72
N GLU A 551 33.79 8.72 2.49
CA GLU A 551 35.07 8.27 1.95
C GLU A 551 36.13 9.39 1.90
N LYS A 552 35.72 10.63 1.62
CA LYS A 552 36.63 11.79 1.67
C LYS A 552 37.08 12.16 3.08
N LEU A 553 36.34 11.74 4.10
CA LEU A 553 36.61 12.02 5.51
C LEU A 553 37.29 10.85 6.24
N LYS A 554 37.61 9.77 5.51
CA LYS A 554 38.13 8.52 6.08
C LYS A 554 39.43 8.70 6.88
N SER A 555 40.27 9.66 6.50
CA SER A 555 41.51 10.01 7.19
C SER A 555 41.34 10.98 8.36
N GLU A 556 40.17 11.62 8.48
CA GLU A 556 39.96 12.70 9.45
C GLU A 556 39.60 12.17 10.85
N HIS A 557 38.95 11.01 10.93
CA HIS A 557 38.57 10.41 12.22
C HIS A 557 38.34 8.91 12.10
N GLU A 558 38.74 8.16 13.12
CA GLU A 558 38.55 6.71 13.23
C GLU A 558 37.08 6.25 13.19
N ILE A 559 36.13 7.15 13.43
CA ILE A 559 34.70 6.85 13.44
C ILE A 559 34.18 6.65 12.01
N ILE A 560 34.80 7.32 11.04
CA ILE A 560 34.34 7.35 9.65
C ILE A 560 34.47 5.96 8.99
N PRO A 561 35.62 5.27 9.03
CA PRO A 561 35.69 3.88 8.56
C PRO A 561 34.64 2.97 9.20
N LEU A 562 34.45 3.08 10.52
CA LEU A 562 33.49 2.23 11.25
C LEU A 562 32.04 2.45 10.78
N ILE A 563 31.66 3.70 10.49
CA ILE A 563 30.33 4.04 9.96
C ILE A 563 30.12 3.48 8.55
N ILE A 564 31.15 3.55 7.70
CA ILE A 564 31.10 3.00 6.34
C ILE A 564 30.86 1.49 6.42
N ASP A 565 31.68 0.77 7.20
CA ASP A 565 31.55 -0.68 7.42
C ASP A 565 30.16 -1.04 7.98
N TYR A 566 29.68 -0.28 8.97
CA TYR A 566 28.36 -0.50 9.56
C TYR A 566 27.24 -0.38 8.53
N ARG A 567 27.29 0.61 7.64
CA ARG A 567 26.27 0.80 6.60
C ARG A 567 26.32 -0.28 5.54
N GLU A 568 27.51 -0.72 5.15
CA GLU A 568 27.68 -1.81 4.20
C GLU A 568 27.11 -3.11 4.77
N LEU A 569 27.49 -3.48 5.99
CA LEU A 569 26.98 -4.69 6.64
C LEU A 569 25.48 -4.59 6.94
N SER A 570 24.99 -3.42 7.35
CA SER A 570 23.56 -3.21 7.62
C SER A 570 22.74 -3.40 6.34
N LYS A 571 23.20 -2.84 5.22
CA LYS A 571 22.56 -3.02 3.92
C LYS A 571 22.67 -4.46 3.43
N LEU A 572 23.82 -5.11 3.63
CA LEU A 572 24.03 -6.52 3.28
C LEU A 572 23.02 -7.40 4.01
N LYS A 573 22.92 -7.23 5.33
CA LYS A 573 22.00 -7.96 6.19
C LYS A 573 20.55 -7.70 5.79
N SER A 574 20.12 -6.44 5.70
CA SER A 574 18.71 -6.11 5.48
C SER A 574 18.21 -6.42 4.07
N THR A 575 19.06 -6.22 3.05
CA THR A 575 18.64 -6.26 1.64
C THR A 575 18.85 -7.63 1.02
N TYR A 576 19.90 -8.35 1.44
CA TYR A 576 20.34 -9.57 0.77
C TYR A 576 20.25 -10.82 1.63
N VAL A 577 20.14 -10.70 2.95
CA VAL A 577 20.10 -11.85 3.86
C VAL A 577 18.75 -11.99 4.54
N ASP A 578 18.24 -10.94 5.18
CA ASP A 578 16.96 -10.99 5.90
C ASP A 578 15.73 -10.92 4.98
N ALA A 579 15.92 -10.43 3.74
CA ALA A 579 14.84 -10.27 2.77
C ALA A 579 14.60 -11.51 1.88
N LEU A 580 15.56 -12.45 1.87
CA LEU A 580 15.53 -13.71 1.12
C LEU A 580 15.29 -14.88 2.08
#